data_AF-A0A3C0KT76-F1
#
_entry.id   AF-A0A3C0KT76-F1
#
_cell.length_a   1.000
_cell.length_b   1.000
_cell.length_c   1.000
_cell.angle_alpha   90.00
_cell.angle_beta   90.00
_cell.angle_gamma   90.00
#
_symmetry.space_group_name_H-M   'P 1'
#
loop_
_entity.id
_entity.type
_entity.pdbx_description
1 polymer ?
#
loop_
_entity_poly.entity_id
_entity_poly.type
_entity_poly.pdbx_seq_one_letter_code
_entity_poly.pdbx_strand_id
1 'polypeptide(L)' 'MAVPEYREGLTQVKLAELTGIPQRHVSEMENGKRPLGKEMAKRLGKAMNISCKVFL' A
#
# COMPACT_ATOMS: atom_id res chain seq x y z
N MET A 1 2.28 -12.83 -23.94
CA MET A 1 2.53 -13.24 -22.54
C MET A 1 2.00 -12.12 -21.65
N ALA A 2 0.73 -12.17 -21.27
CA ALA A 2 0.12 -11.20 -20.37
C ALA A 2 -0.43 -12.02 -19.21
N VAL A 3 0.17 -11.91 -18.04
CA VAL A 3 -0.38 -12.49 -16.83
C VAL A 3 -1.29 -11.44 -16.21
N PRO A 4 -2.62 -11.63 -16.19
CA PRO A 4 -3.50 -10.78 -15.42
C PRO A 4 -3.54 -11.38 -14.01
N GLU A 5 -2.63 -10.94 -13.15
CA GLU A 5 -2.63 -11.31 -11.73
C GLU A 5 -3.76 -10.55 -11.01
N TYR A 6 -4.95 -11.11 -11.15
CA TYR A 6 -5.89 -11.41 -10.07
C TYR A 6 -5.49 -10.90 -8.67
N ARG A 7 -6.30 -10.01 -8.09
CA ARG A 7 -6.99 -10.17 -6.79
C ARG A 7 -7.52 -8.82 -6.28
N GLU A 8 -8.65 -8.87 -5.61
CA GLU A 8 -9.43 -7.78 -5.04
C GLU A 8 -8.71 -7.06 -3.87
N GLY A 9 -7.48 -6.60 -4.11
CA GLY A 9 -6.61 -5.97 -3.13
C GLY A 9 -6.01 -4.68 -3.67
N LEU A 10 -5.79 -3.72 -2.78
CA LEU A 10 -5.21 -2.43 -3.11
C LEU A 10 -3.80 -2.62 -3.71
N THR A 11 -3.60 -2.25 -4.97
CA THR A 11 -2.29 -2.39 -5.65
C THR A 11 -1.24 -1.47 -5.01
N GLN A 12 0.05 -1.81 -5.12
CA GLN A 12 1.15 -0.96 -4.63
C GLN A 12 1.07 0.48 -5.16
N VAL A 13 0.63 0.65 -6.41
CA VAL A 13 0.43 1.95 -7.06
C VAL A 13 -0.67 2.73 -6.34
N LYS A 14 -1.80 2.10 -6.04
CA LYS A 14 -2.90 2.75 -5.35
C LYS A 14 -2.59 3.03 -3.88
N LEU A 15 -1.79 2.17 -3.24
CA LEU A 15 -1.27 2.44 -1.89
C LEU A 15 -0.34 3.65 -1.87
N ALA A 16 0.52 3.76 -2.89
CA ALA A 16 1.40 4.90 -3.09
C ALA A 16 0.60 6.21 -3.26
N GLU A 17 -0.44 6.20 -4.07
CA GLU A 17 -1.35 7.33 -4.26
C GLU A 17 -2.05 7.73 -2.95
N LEU A 18 -2.64 6.77 -2.23
CA LEU A 18 -3.40 7.04 -1.00
C LEU A 18 -2.52 7.52 0.16
N THR A 19 -1.27 7.06 0.23
CA THR A 19 -0.35 7.42 1.31
C THR A 19 0.58 8.58 0.95
N GLY A 20 0.60 8.99 -0.33
CA GLY A 20 1.50 10.01 -0.86
C GLY A 20 2.97 9.59 -0.89
N ILE A 21 3.25 8.28 -0.84
CA ILE A 21 4.61 7.74 -0.82
C ILE A 21 4.92 7.09 -2.17
N PRO A 22 6.15 7.18 -2.68
CA PRO A 22 6.52 6.49 -3.91
C PRO A 22 6.25 4.98 -3.85
N GLN A 23 5.77 4.38 -4.95
CA GLN A 23 5.57 2.93 -5.07
C GLN A 23 6.84 2.14 -4.70
N ARG A 24 8.02 2.65 -5.06
CA ARG A 24 9.30 2.04 -4.64
C ARG A 24 9.42 1.88 -3.13
N HIS A 25 8.92 2.84 -2.34
CA HIS A 25 8.96 2.73 -0.87
C HIS A 25 7.94 1.70 -0.36
N VAL A 26 6.78 1.58 -1.02
CA VAL A 26 5.82 0.51 -0.72
C VAL A 26 6.47 -0.86 -0.94
N SER A 27 7.10 -1.04 -2.10
CA SER A 27 7.83 -2.26 -2.43
C SER A 27 8.95 -2.55 -1.44
N GLU A 28 9.75 -1.56 -1.06
CA GLU A 28 10.81 -1.73 -0.05
C GLU A 28 10.27 -2.12 1.33
N MET A 29 9.11 -1.58 1.73
CA MET A 29 8.46 -1.94 2.99
C MET A 29 7.91 -3.37 2.96
N GLU A 30 7.27 -3.78 1.86
CA GLU A 30 6.76 -5.15 1.68
C GLU A 30 7.89 -6.19 1.63
N ASN A 31 9.02 -5.83 1.02
CA ASN A 31 10.21 -6.68 0.97
C ASN A 31 11.08 -6.58 2.25
N GLY A 32 10.64 -5.85 3.28
CA GLY A 32 11.39 -5.67 4.53
C GLY A 32 12.70 -4.90 4.40
N LYS A 33 13.01 -4.33 3.22
CA LYS A 33 14.20 -3.51 2.96
C LYS A 33 14.15 -2.17 3.68
N ARG A 34 12.93 -1.70 4.01
CA ARG A 34 12.72 -0.47 4.76
C ARG A 34 11.89 -0.71 6.01
N PRO A 35 12.44 -0.46 7.21
CA PRO A 35 11.68 -0.63 8.45
C PRO A 35 10.53 0.37 8.52
N LEU A 36 9.37 -0.13 8.94
CA LEU A 36 8.12 0.59 8.99
C LEU A 36 8.07 1.42 10.29
N GLY A 37 8.48 2.69 10.21
CA GLY A 37 8.49 3.60 11.36
C GLY A 37 7.08 3.91 11.88
N LYS A 38 6.95 4.26 13.17
CA LYS A 38 5.66 4.56 13.83
C LYS A 38 4.81 5.58 13.06
N GLU A 39 5.42 6.61 12.49
CA GLU A 39 4.69 7.64 11.74
C GLU A 39 4.15 7.10 10.41
N MET A 40 4.96 6.30 9.70
CA MET A 40 4.56 5.66 8.45
C MET A 40 3.45 4.63 8.69
N ALA A 41 3.56 3.86 9.77
CA ALA A 41 2.53 2.91 10.21
C ALA A 41 1.19 3.61 10.47
N LYS A 42 1.20 4.80 11.08
CA LYS A 42 -0.02 5.61 11.28
C LYS A 42 -0.62 6.09 9.95
N ARG A 43 0.21 6.54 9.00
CA ARG A 43 -0.24 7.00 7.68
C ARG A 43 -0.84 5.84 6.86
N LEU A 44 -0.17 4.69 6.83
CA LEU A 44 -0.66 3.46 6.22
C LEU A 44 -1.96 2.99 6.87
N GLY A 45 -2.04 2.98 8.21
CA GLY A 45 -3.26 2.61 8.92
C GLY A 45 -4.46 3.48 8.56
N LYS A 46 -4.27 4.80 8.38
CA LYS A 46 -5.32 5.70 7.89
C LYS A 46 -5.71 5.40 6.45
N ALA A 47 -4.76 5.21 5.55
CA ALA A 47 -5.02 4.90 4.15
C ALA A 47 -5.75 3.55 3.97
N MET A 48 -5.36 2.54 4.74
CA MET A 48 -6.01 1.22 4.74
C MET A 48 -7.40 1.26 5.39
N ASN A 49 -7.64 2.10 6.41
CA ASN A 49 -8.97 2.29 6.99
C ASN A 49 -9.94 2.98 6.01
N ILE A 50 -9.44 3.93 5.20
CA ILE A 50 -10.21 4.55 4.11
C ILE A 50 -10.53 3.50 3.03
N SER A 51 -9.56 2.67 2.65
CA SER A 51 -9.81 1.57 1.72
C SER A 51 -10.85 0.59 2.27
N CYS A 52 -10.75 0.19 3.54
CA CYS A 52 -11.68 -0.77 4.13
C CYS A 52 -13.14 -0.26 4.09
N LYS A 53 -13.35 1.06 4.22
CA LYS A 53 -14.65 1.70 4.04
C LYS A 53 -15.17 1.73 2.60
N VAL A 54 -14.29 1.63 1.60
CA VAL A 54 -14.67 1.59 0.16
C VAL A 54 -15.09 0.17 -0.26
N PHE A 55 -14.77 -0.84 0.57
CA PHE A 55 -15.11 -2.25 0.33
C PHE A 55 -16.24 -2.79 1.24
N LEU A 56 -16.95 -1.91 1.97
CA LEU A 56 -18.19 -2.23 2.72
C LEU A 56 -19.41 -1.78 1.93
#